data_AF-A0A3A8FXA6-F1
#
_entry.id   AF-A0A3A8FXA6-F1
#
_cell.length_a   1.000
_cell.length_b   1.000
_cell.length_c   1.000
_cell.angle_alpha   90.00
_cell.angle_beta   90.00
_cell.angle_gamma   90.00
#
_symmetry.space_group_name_H-M   'P 1'
#
loop_
_entity.id
_entity.type
_entity.pdbx_description
1 polymer ?
#
loop_
_entity_poly.entity_id
_entity_poly.type
_entity_poly.pdbx_seq_one_letter_code
_entity_poly.pdbx_strand_id
1 'polypeptide(L)'
;MSKKLTDSQILSQAKALGVESTVLRAVIEVECKGSGFNADNTPVILFERHVMRQRLIANKRDIDLKLISVERPDLCNKTDGGYGLYSAQHGRLNAAAQYHRASALESASWGIGQVMGYHWKSLGYVSLQAFINAMYKDEASQLEAMCRYIKVNGLVNALKNKDWKAFAHGYNGSAYAKNSYDVKLANAYKKWGGQ
;
A
#
# COMPACT_ATOMS: atom_id res chain seq x y z
N MET A 1 2.92 23.75 5.51
CA MET A 1 1.63 23.22 5.02
C MET A 1 1.37 21.87 5.69
N SER A 2 0.13 21.57 6.05
CA SER A 2 -0.24 20.29 6.67
C SER A 2 -0.06 19.14 5.68
N LYS A 3 0.49 18.00 6.12
CA LYS A 3 0.54 16.76 5.31
C LYS A 3 -0.81 16.03 5.23
N LYS A 4 -1.79 16.46 6.03
CA LYS A 4 -3.09 15.78 6.15
C LYS A 4 -3.94 15.92 4.90
N LEU A 5 -4.63 14.84 4.59
CA LEU A 5 -5.61 14.75 3.51
C LEU A 5 -6.83 15.62 3.82
N THR A 6 -7.30 16.33 2.81
CA THR A 6 -8.50 17.18 2.90
C THR A 6 -9.68 16.58 2.15
N ASP A 7 -10.88 16.96 2.54
CA ASP A 7 -12.12 16.53 1.88
C ASP A 7 -12.16 16.93 0.38
N SER A 8 -11.61 18.10 0.04
CA SER A 8 -11.52 18.58 -1.34
C SER A 8 -10.60 17.69 -2.20
N GLN A 9 -9.48 17.23 -1.65
CA GLN A 9 -8.57 16.31 -2.35
C GLN A 9 -9.24 14.95 -2.60
N ILE A 10 -9.96 14.42 -1.61
CA ILE A 10 -10.73 13.18 -1.76
C ILE A 10 -11.81 13.34 -2.83
N LEU A 11 -12.58 14.42 -2.78
CA LEU A 11 -13.64 14.71 -3.75
C LEU A 11 -13.10 14.82 -5.18
N SER A 12 -11.96 15.51 -5.34
CA SER A 12 -11.30 15.66 -6.64
C SER A 12 -10.86 14.32 -7.23
N GLN A 13 -10.23 13.46 -6.41
CA GLN A 13 -9.81 12.13 -6.85
C GLN A 13 -11.01 11.21 -7.14
N ALA A 14 -12.07 11.25 -6.33
CA ALA A 14 -13.29 10.49 -6.57
C ALA A 14 -13.94 10.89 -7.90
N LYS A 15 -14.04 12.20 -8.18
CA LYS A 15 -14.50 12.73 -9.48
C LYS A 15 -13.62 12.25 -10.63
N ALA A 16 -12.29 12.26 -10.47
CA ALA A 16 -11.35 11.80 -11.49
C ALA A 16 -11.38 10.27 -11.71
N LEU A 17 -11.90 9.50 -10.77
CA LEU A 17 -12.20 8.06 -10.90
C LEU A 17 -13.61 7.80 -11.44
N GLY A 18 -14.50 8.80 -11.36
CA GLY A 18 -15.92 8.65 -11.68
C GLY A 18 -16.66 7.80 -10.65
N VAL A 19 -16.29 7.88 -9.37
CA VAL A 19 -16.93 7.19 -8.25
C VAL A 19 -17.45 8.21 -7.23
N GLU A 20 -18.38 7.80 -6.38
CA GLU A 20 -18.85 8.63 -5.27
C GLU A 20 -17.71 8.90 -4.27
N SER A 21 -17.68 10.08 -3.66
CA SER A 21 -16.67 10.41 -2.65
C SER A 21 -16.79 9.52 -1.41
N THR A 22 -18.00 9.10 -1.05
CA THR A 22 -18.29 8.12 0.01
C THR A 22 -17.65 6.76 -0.25
N VAL A 23 -17.67 6.28 -1.50
CA VAL A 23 -16.98 5.06 -1.91
C VAL A 23 -15.48 5.20 -1.71
N LEU A 24 -14.87 6.29 -2.18
CA LEU A 24 -13.43 6.49 -1.99
C LEU A 24 -13.03 6.63 -0.52
N ARG A 25 -13.84 7.31 0.30
CA ARG A 25 -13.65 7.40 1.76
C ARG A 25 -13.71 6.04 2.43
N ALA A 26 -14.63 5.17 2.01
CA ALA A 26 -14.73 3.82 2.53
C ALA A 26 -13.43 3.04 2.29
N VAL A 27 -12.86 3.12 1.08
CA VAL A 27 -11.59 2.46 0.78
C VAL A 27 -10.44 3.07 1.60
N ILE A 28 -10.35 4.41 1.70
CA ILE A 28 -9.32 5.07 2.51
C ILE A 28 -9.38 4.59 3.97
N GLU A 29 -10.57 4.52 4.57
CA GLU A 29 -10.75 4.09 5.96
C GLU A 29 -10.34 2.63 6.19
N VAL A 30 -10.67 1.74 5.25
CA VAL A 30 -10.34 0.31 5.37
C VAL A 30 -8.85 0.06 5.17
N GLU A 31 -8.23 0.74 4.22
CA GLU A 31 -6.80 0.57 3.90
C GLU A 31 -5.88 1.39 4.81
N CYS A 32 -6.40 2.40 5.51
CA CYS A 32 -5.65 3.25 6.42
C CYS A 32 -6.46 3.59 7.68
N LYS A 33 -6.02 3.07 8.83
CA LYS A 33 -6.65 3.33 10.15
C LYS A 33 -6.28 4.70 10.73
N GLY A 34 -6.37 5.77 9.94
CA GLY A 34 -6.18 7.13 10.41
C GLY A 34 -5.25 7.95 9.51
N SER A 35 -3.97 7.98 9.87
CA SER A 35 -2.95 8.81 9.21
C SER A 35 -2.06 7.96 8.32
N GLY A 36 -1.70 8.50 7.16
CA GLY A 36 -0.67 7.97 6.28
C GLY A 36 0.76 8.21 6.78
N PHE A 37 0.91 8.93 7.89
CA PHE A 37 2.18 9.23 8.55
C PHE A 37 2.18 8.83 10.03
N ASN A 38 3.34 8.36 10.50
CA ASN A 38 3.67 8.15 11.90
C ASN A 38 3.90 9.50 12.61
N ALA A 39 4.02 9.46 13.95
CA ALA A 39 4.30 10.64 14.77
C ALA A 39 5.67 11.30 14.46
N ASP A 40 6.62 10.53 13.93
CA ASP A 40 7.95 11.00 13.49
C ASP A 40 7.96 11.54 12.04
N ASN A 41 6.78 11.73 11.42
CA ASN A 41 6.57 12.16 10.05
C ASN A 41 7.09 11.20 8.96
N THR A 42 7.48 9.98 9.30
CA THR A 42 7.70 8.92 8.30
C THR A 42 6.35 8.37 7.81
N PRO A 43 6.23 7.94 6.55
CA PRO A 43 5.02 7.27 6.08
C PRO A 43 4.74 6.01 6.87
N VAL A 44 3.48 5.69 7.13
CA VAL A 44 3.11 4.36 7.62
C VAL A 44 3.50 3.33 6.56
N ILE A 45 4.21 2.28 6.94
CA ILE A 45 4.60 1.20 6.03
C ILE A 45 4.30 -0.16 6.65
N LEU A 46 4.13 -1.17 5.81
CA LEU A 46 4.26 -2.58 6.17
C LEU A 46 5.35 -3.20 5.30
N PHE A 47 6.38 -3.74 5.93
CA PHE A 47 7.48 -4.42 5.24
C PHE A 47 7.16 -5.91 5.05
N GLU A 48 7.22 -6.37 3.81
CA GLU A 48 6.86 -7.72 3.40
C GLU A 48 8.12 -8.56 3.12
N ARG A 49 8.57 -9.32 4.13
CA ARG A 49 9.79 -10.18 4.04
C ARG A 49 9.77 -11.17 2.86
N HIS A 50 8.58 -11.62 2.47
CA HIS A 50 8.41 -12.54 1.36
C HIS A 50 8.53 -11.81 0.01
N VAL A 51 8.04 -10.58 -0.07
CA VAL A 51 8.23 -9.70 -1.23
C VAL A 51 9.68 -9.27 -1.33
N MET A 52 10.38 -8.99 -0.22
CA MET A 52 11.82 -8.69 -0.24
C MET A 52 12.60 -9.81 -0.93
N ARG A 53 12.33 -11.07 -0.57
CA ARG A 53 12.91 -12.24 -1.25
C ARG A 53 12.61 -12.23 -2.75
N GLN A 54 11.34 -12.03 -3.14
CA GLN A 54 10.94 -11.97 -4.54
C GLN A 54 11.62 -10.84 -5.30
N ARG A 55 11.81 -9.67 -4.68
CA ARG A 55 12.45 -8.51 -5.29
C ARG A 55 13.96 -8.67 -5.40
N LEU A 56 14.63 -9.29 -4.43
CA LEU A 56 16.05 -9.67 -4.57
C LEU A 56 16.27 -10.55 -5.82
N ILE A 57 15.38 -11.53 -6.05
CA ILE A 57 15.41 -12.38 -7.25
C ILE A 57 15.14 -11.56 -8.52
N ALA A 58 14.06 -10.78 -8.53
CA ALA A 58 13.66 -10.02 -9.72
C ALA A 58 14.70 -8.97 -10.12
N ASN A 59 15.37 -8.36 -9.15
CA ASN A 59 16.45 -7.41 -9.37
C ASN A 59 17.82 -8.09 -9.58
N LYS A 60 17.85 -9.43 -9.71
CA LYS A 60 19.05 -10.23 -9.99
C LYS A 60 20.20 -9.93 -9.03
N ARG A 61 19.89 -9.72 -7.76
CA ARG A 61 20.93 -9.46 -6.76
C ARG A 61 21.66 -10.77 -6.47
N ASP A 62 22.98 -10.75 -6.62
CA ASP A 62 23.85 -11.85 -6.21
C ASP A 62 23.96 -11.88 -4.68
N ILE A 63 23.08 -12.66 -4.06
CA ILE A 63 23.02 -12.87 -2.62
C ILE A 63 22.56 -14.28 -2.33
N ASP A 64 23.15 -14.94 -1.34
CA ASP A 64 22.68 -16.24 -0.88
C ASP A 64 21.35 -16.08 -0.14
N LEU A 65 20.25 -16.30 -0.88
CA LEU A 65 18.89 -16.24 -0.35
C LEU A 65 18.62 -17.29 0.73
N LYS A 66 19.35 -18.42 0.73
CA LYS A 66 19.23 -19.45 1.77
C LYS A 66 19.87 -18.95 3.05
N LEU A 67 21.07 -18.38 2.96
CA LEU A 67 21.79 -17.82 4.11
C LEU A 67 21.01 -16.68 4.77
N ILE A 68 20.62 -15.65 4.00
CA ILE A 68 19.86 -14.51 4.56
C ILE A 68 18.50 -14.94 5.15
N SER A 69 17.84 -15.96 4.58
CA SER A 69 16.56 -16.43 5.15
C SER A 69 16.74 -17.15 6.50
N VAL A 70 17.94 -17.67 6.78
CA VAL A 70 18.29 -18.29 8.06
C VAL A 70 18.78 -17.24 9.06
N GLU A 71 19.66 -16.35 8.64
CA GLU A 71 20.24 -15.32 9.52
C GLU A 71 19.25 -14.19 9.84
N ARG A 72 18.43 -13.81 8.85
CA ARG A 72 17.46 -12.70 8.91
C ARG A 72 16.08 -13.14 8.41
N PRO A 73 15.43 -14.12 9.08
CA PRO A 73 14.08 -14.57 8.72
C PRO A 73 13.01 -13.48 8.89
N ASP A 74 13.35 -12.39 9.58
CA ASP A 74 12.58 -11.15 9.66
C ASP A 74 12.71 -10.28 8.40
N LEU A 75 13.78 -10.39 7.62
CA LEU A 75 13.96 -9.57 6.40
C LEU A 75 13.68 -10.33 5.11
N CYS A 76 13.95 -11.63 5.10
CA CYS A 76 13.81 -12.47 3.92
C CYS A 76 13.22 -13.82 4.30
N ASN A 77 12.07 -14.17 3.73
CA ASN A 77 11.47 -15.48 3.93
C ASN A 77 10.69 -15.93 2.67
N LYS A 78 10.34 -17.20 2.57
CA LYS A 78 9.44 -17.69 1.51
C LYS A 78 7.97 -17.41 1.84
N THR A 79 7.63 -17.37 3.13
CA THR A 79 6.26 -17.17 3.60
C THR A 79 6.04 -15.75 4.09
N ASP A 80 4.81 -15.28 3.93
CA ASP A 80 4.34 -14.00 4.46
C ASP A 80 4.30 -14.00 6.00
N GLY A 81 3.80 -12.91 6.58
CA GLY A 81 3.70 -12.77 8.04
C GLY A 81 5.01 -12.42 8.73
N GLY A 82 5.05 -12.68 10.04
CA GLY A 82 6.18 -12.25 10.88
C GLY A 82 6.34 -10.73 10.90
N TYR A 83 5.24 -9.98 10.80
CA TYR A 83 5.26 -8.51 10.68
C TYR A 83 5.86 -7.82 11.90
N GLY A 84 5.78 -8.41 13.09
CA GLY A 84 6.25 -7.77 14.31
C GLY A 84 5.46 -6.49 14.62
N LEU A 85 6.08 -5.57 15.36
CA LEU A 85 5.44 -4.32 15.76
C LEU A 85 5.41 -3.30 14.60
N TYR A 86 4.36 -2.46 14.55
CA TYR A 86 4.28 -1.35 13.60
C TYR A 86 5.45 -0.36 13.76
N SER A 87 5.88 -0.10 15.00
CA SER A 87 7.05 0.75 15.28
C SER A 87 8.37 0.20 14.75
N ALA A 88 8.45 -1.10 14.46
CA ALA A 88 9.67 -1.75 13.97
C ALA A 88 9.80 -1.74 12.44
N GLN A 89 8.76 -1.33 11.70
CA GLN A 89 8.73 -1.51 10.23
C GLN A 89 9.83 -0.70 9.53
N HIS A 90 10.04 0.56 9.90
CA HIS A 90 11.11 1.38 9.32
C HIS A 90 12.50 0.85 9.68
N GLY A 91 12.68 0.29 10.89
CA GLY A 91 13.91 -0.39 11.28
C GLY A 91 14.21 -1.60 10.39
N ARG A 92 13.19 -2.42 10.10
CA ARG A 92 13.32 -3.56 9.18
C ARG A 92 13.62 -3.13 7.75
N LEU A 93 12.91 -2.11 7.26
CA LEU A 93 13.16 -1.54 5.95
C LEU A 93 14.61 -1.04 5.82
N ASN A 94 15.11 -0.31 6.82
CA ASN A 94 16.48 0.20 6.86
C ASN A 94 17.52 -0.93 6.87
N ALA A 95 17.26 -2.00 7.62
CA ALA A 95 18.13 -3.17 7.64
C ALA A 95 18.10 -3.93 6.29
N ALA A 96 16.93 -4.11 5.68
CA ALA A 96 16.78 -4.71 4.36
C ALA A 96 17.49 -3.89 3.26
N ALA A 97 17.45 -2.56 3.37
CA ALA A 97 18.10 -1.66 2.43
C ALA A 97 19.64 -1.80 2.42
N GLN A 98 20.26 -2.32 3.48
CA GLN A 98 21.70 -2.63 3.52
C GLN A 98 22.07 -3.78 2.56
N TYR A 99 21.13 -4.71 2.30
CA TYR A 99 21.35 -5.78 1.35
C TYR A 99 21.11 -5.33 -0.09
N HIS A 100 19.97 -4.67 -0.31
CA HIS A 100 19.64 -4.07 -1.59
C HIS A 100 18.51 -3.04 -1.44
N ARG A 101 18.85 -1.75 -1.58
CA ARG A 101 17.93 -0.63 -1.37
C ARG A 101 16.66 -0.71 -2.22
N ALA A 102 16.79 -1.01 -3.52
CA ALA A 102 15.62 -1.04 -4.40
C ALA A 102 14.65 -2.17 -4.00
N SER A 103 15.17 -3.38 -3.75
CA SER A 103 14.32 -4.51 -3.32
C SER A 103 13.62 -4.22 -1.99
N ALA A 104 14.30 -3.57 -1.04
CA ALA A 104 13.73 -3.23 0.25
C ALA A 104 12.55 -2.25 0.12
N LEU A 105 12.72 -1.17 -0.65
CA LEU A 105 11.67 -0.18 -0.87
C LEU A 105 10.50 -0.73 -1.69
N GLU A 106 10.80 -1.59 -2.66
CA GLU A 106 9.79 -2.30 -3.45
C GLU A 106 8.99 -3.30 -2.60
N SER A 107 9.58 -3.82 -1.52
CA SER A 107 8.95 -4.78 -0.61
C SER A 107 8.13 -4.19 0.53
N ALA A 108 7.92 -2.87 0.54
CA ALA A 108 7.03 -2.24 1.51
C ALA A 108 5.76 -1.72 0.83
N SER A 109 4.64 -1.76 1.55
CA SER A 109 3.46 -0.93 1.27
C SER A 109 3.64 0.44 1.92
N TRP A 110 3.06 1.48 1.34
CA TRP A 110 3.31 2.86 1.75
C TRP A 110 2.03 3.67 1.94
N GLY A 111 1.97 4.41 3.06
CA GLY A 111 1.02 5.47 3.32
C GLY A 111 -0.46 5.08 3.22
N ILE A 112 -1.29 6.06 2.87
CA ILE A 112 -2.69 5.82 2.52
C ILE A 112 -2.79 4.84 1.35
N GLY A 113 -3.72 3.89 1.47
CA GLY A 113 -3.96 2.87 0.47
C GLY A 113 -2.94 1.73 0.49
N GLN A 114 -1.85 1.84 1.27
CA GLN A 114 -0.86 0.77 1.44
C GLN A 114 -0.40 0.18 0.09
N VAL A 115 -0.13 1.04 -0.88
CA VAL A 115 0.31 0.60 -2.22
C VAL A 115 1.73 0.06 -2.15
N MET A 116 1.95 -1.14 -2.70
CA MET A 116 3.27 -1.78 -2.71
C MET A 116 4.27 -1.03 -3.60
N GLY A 117 5.50 -0.87 -3.10
CA GLY A 117 6.55 -0.12 -3.78
C GLY A 117 6.93 -0.68 -5.15
N TYR A 118 6.83 -2.00 -5.36
CA TYR A 118 7.11 -2.62 -6.66
C TYR A 118 6.17 -2.20 -7.80
N HIS A 119 5.06 -1.51 -7.49
CA HIS A 119 4.16 -0.95 -8.51
C HIS A 119 4.63 0.39 -9.08
N TRP A 120 5.70 1.01 -8.56
CA TRP A 120 6.11 2.36 -8.97
C TRP A 120 6.11 2.54 -10.51
N LYS A 121 6.65 1.57 -11.24
CA LYS A 121 6.76 1.61 -12.71
C LYS A 121 5.40 1.48 -13.39
N SER A 122 4.57 0.53 -12.97
CA SER A 122 3.22 0.35 -13.54
C SER A 122 2.29 1.51 -13.24
N LEU A 123 2.55 2.25 -12.15
CA LEU A 123 1.81 3.46 -11.77
C LEU A 123 2.33 4.72 -12.45
N GLY A 124 3.31 4.60 -13.35
CA GLY A 124 3.84 5.71 -14.15
C GLY A 124 4.73 6.67 -13.37
N TYR A 125 5.34 6.23 -12.27
CA TYR A 125 6.42 7.01 -11.65
C TYR A 125 7.70 6.86 -12.47
N VAL A 126 8.44 7.95 -12.64
CA VAL A 126 9.68 7.97 -13.44
C VAL A 126 10.81 7.14 -12.81
N SER A 127 10.76 6.92 -11.51
CA SER A 127 11.68 6.06 -10.77
C SER A 127 11.08 5.61 -9.45
N LEU A 128 11.66 4.55 -8.86
CA LEU A 128 11.34 4.15 -7.49
C LEU A 128 11.56 5.30 -6.50
N GLN A 129 12.61 6.10 -6.67
CA GLN A 129 12.86 7.25 -5.79
C GLN A 129 11.75 8.31 -5.91
N ALA A 130 11.22 8.57 -7.11
CA ALA A 130 10.11 9.49 -7.29
C ALA A 130 8.84 9.01 -6.58
N PHE A 131 8.56 7.69 -6.63
CA PHE A 131 7.48 7.09 -5.86
C PHE A 131 7.68 7.29 -4.35
N ILE A 132 8.87 6.98 -3.82
CA ILE A 132 9.16 7.17 -2.38
C ILE A 132 9.06 8.64 -1.97
N ASN A 133 9.58 9.57 -2.78
CA ASN A 133 9.45 11.00 -2.51
C ASN A 133 7.98 11.43 -2.43
N ALA A 134 7.12 10.91 -3.31
CA ALA A 134 5.69 11.16 -3.25
C ALA A 134 5.07 10.63 -1.95
N MET A 135 5.44 9.43 -1.49
CA MET A 135 4.93 8.86 -0.24
C MET A 135 5.34 9.68 0.99
N TYR A 136 6.52 10.31 0.98
CA TYR A 136 6.99 11.18 2.06
C TYR A 136 6.42 12.60 2.02
N LYS A 137 5.93 13.06 0.86
CA LYS A 137 5.49 14.44 0.63
C LYS A 137 4.27 14.79 1.48
N ASP A 138 3.14 14.13 1.22
CA ASP A 138 1.86 14.37 1.87
C ASP A 138 0.87 13.22 1.61
N GLU A 139 -0.24 13.20 2.35
CA GLU A 139 -1.28 12.17 2.21
C GLU A 139 -2.03 12.26 0.88
N ALA A 140 -2.06 13.44 0.26
CA ALA A 140 -2.67 13.62 -1.06
C ALA A 140 -1.89 12.87 -2.15
N SER A 141 -0.55 12.87 -2.06
CA SER A 141 0.32 12.11 -2.96
C SER A 141 0.21 10.59 -2.72
N GLN A 142 -0.01 10.19 -1.47
CA GLN A 142 -0.32 8.78 -1.14
C GLN A 142 -1.68 8.34 -1.71
N LEU A 143 -2.72 9.18 -1.55
CA LEU A 143 -4.03 8.95 -2.17
C LEU A 143 -3.92 8.88 -3.70
N GLU A 144 -3.07 9.70 -4.32
CA GLU A 144 -2.83 9.66 -5.75
C GLU A 144 -2.25 8.30 -6.20
N ALA A 145 -1.27 7.75 -5.47
CA ALA A 145 -0.74 6.41 -5.76
C ALA A 145 -1.83 5.33 -5.67
N MET A 146 -2.69 5.39 -4.64
CA MET A 146 -3.84 4.52 -4.49
C MET A 146 -4.82 4.63 -5.68
N CYS A 147 -5.16 5.85 -6.10
CA CYS A 147 -6.06 6.07 -7.23
C CYS A 147 -5.45 5.58 -8.57
N ARG A 148 -4.14 5.78 -8.77
CA ARG A 148 -3.41 5.20 -9.91
C ARG A 148 -3.48 3.67 -9.88
N TYR A 149 -3.29 3.05 -8.72
CA TYR A 149 -3.37 1.59 -8.57
C TYR A 149 -4.77 1.05 -8.89
N ILE A 150 -5.82 1.71 -8.38
CA ILE A 150 -7.21 1.37 -8.69
C ILE A 150 -7.47 1.42 -10.20
N LYS A 151 -6.95 2.45 -10.90
CA LYS A 151 -7.10 2.60 -12.36
C LYS A 151 -6.35 1.52 -13.13
N VAL A 152 -5.05 1.35 -12.86
CA VAL A 152 -4.16 0.45 -13.61
C VAL A 152 -4.59 -1.02 -13.47
N ASN A 153 -5.16 -1.40 -12.32
CA ASN A 153 -5.63 -2.76 -12.08
C ASN A 153 -7.13 -2.97 -12.42
N GLY A 154 -7.77 -2.02 -13.11
CA GLY A 154 -9.15 -2.19 -13.59
C GLY A 154 -10.23 -2.23 -12.50
N LEU A 155 -9.94 -1.71 -11.30
CA LEU A 155 -10.81 -1.82 -10.12
C LEU A 155 -11.92 -0.75 -10.07
N VAL A 156 -11.89 0.23 -10.98
CA VAL A 156 -12.85 1.34 -11.02
C VAL A 156 -14.29 0.86 -11.17
N ASN A 157 -14.54 -0.14 -12.03
CA ASN A 157 -15.91 -0.62 -12.27
C ASN A 157 -16.48 -1.32 -11.03
N ALA A 158 -15.65 -2.06 -10.28
CA ALA A 158 -16.07 -2.65 -9.01
C ALA A 158 -16.49 -1.56 -8.01
N LEU A 159 -15.73 -0.46 -7.92
CA LEU A 159 -16.10 0.68 -7.07
C LEU A 159 -17.38 1.39 -7.53
N LYS A 160 -17.56 1.63 -8.84
CA LYS A 160 -18.77 2.25 -9.39
C LYS A 160 -20.02 1.44 -9.06
N ASN A 161 -19.91 0.12 -9.19
CA ASN A 161 -20.99 -0.82 -8.93
C ASN A 161 -21.11 -1.20 -7.44
N LYS A 162 -20.23 -0.68 -6.58
CA LYS A 162 -20.17 -1.04 -5.15
C LYS A 162 -20.02 -2.55 -4.94
N ASP A 163 -19.36 -3.23 -5.88
CA ASP A 163 -19.02 -4.64 -5.78
C ASP A 163 -17.80 -4.80 -4.86
N TRP A 164 -18.08 -4.79 -3.56
CA TRP A 164 -17.04 -4.84 -2.53
C TRP A 164 -16.24 -6.13 -2.56
N LYS A 165 -16.82 -7.23 -3.04
CA LYS A 165 -16.12 -8.52 -3.17
C LYS A 165 -15.14 -8.48 -4.33
N ALA A 166 -15.58 -8.04 -5.51
CA ALA A 166 -14.69 -7.89 -6.67
C ALA A 166 -13.58 -6.88 -6.38
N PHE A 167 -13.90 -5.76 -5.74
CA PHE A 167 -12.90 -4.77 -5.36
C PHE A 167 -11.90 -5.33 -4.34
N ALA A 168 -12.36 -5.92 -3.24
CA ALA A 168 -11.49 -6.48 -2.20
C ALA A 168 -10.61 -7.62 -2.75
N HIS A 169 -11.15 -8.46 -3.62
CA HIS A 169 -10.36 -9.50 -4.28
C HIS A 169 -9.24 -8.91 -5.15
N GLY A 170 -9.54 -7.88 -5.95
CA GLY A 170 -8.56 -7.23 -6.81
C GLY A 170 -7.55 -6.35 -6.06
N TYR A 171 -7.95 -5.74 -4.94
CA TYR A 171 -7.11 -4.84 -4.16
C TYR A 171 -6.27 -5.57 -3.10
N ASN A 172 -6.88 -6.48 -2.34
CA ASN A 172 -6.24 -7.19 -1.22
C ASN A 172 -5.83 -8.64 -1.56
N GLY A 173 -6.18 -9.14 -2.74
CA GLY A 173 -5.85 -10.48 -3.22
C GLY A 173 -6.86 -11.56 -2.83
N SER A 174 -6.59 -12.81 -3.23
CA SER A 174 -7.51 -13.94 -3.06
C SER A 174 -7.89 -14.24 -1.61
N ALA A 175 -7.03 -13.87 -0.66
CA ALA A 175 -7.26 -14.05 0.78
C ALA A 175 -8.14 -12.96 1.41
N TYR A 176 -8.69 -12.01 0.65
CA TYR A 176 -9.44 -10.87 1.18
C TYR A 176 -10.56 -11.26 2.16
N ALA A 177 -11.27 -12.36 1.87
CA ALA A 177 -12.40 -12.82 2.66
C ALA A 177 -12.00 -13.28 4.07
N LYS A 178 -10.78 -13.83 4.24
CA LYS A 178 -10.24 -14.23 5.55
C LYS A 178 -10.14 -13.04 6.51
N ASN A 179 -9.95 -11.84 5.96
CA ASN A 179 -9.85 -10.59 6.71
C ASN A 179 -11.11 -9.72 6.58
N SER A 180 -12.18 -10.26 5.97
CA SER A 180 -13.49 -9.60 5.79
C SER A 180 -13.40 -8.21 5.15
N TYR A 181 -12.50 -8.02 4.19
CA TYR A 181 -12.30 -6.72 3.54
C TYR A 181 -13.55 -6.20 2.84
N ASP A 182 -14.29 -7.07 2.16
CA ASP A 182 -15.57 -6.77 1.52
C ASP A 182 -16.61 -6.25 2.52
N VAL A 183 -16.75 -6.92 3.67
CA VAL A 183 -17.67 -6.51 4.74
C VAL A 183 -17.23 -5.17 5.35
N LYS A 184 -15.93 -4.98 5.59
CA LYS A 184 -15.38 -3.72 6.11
C LYS A 184 -15.63 -2.55 5.16
N LEU A 185 -15.44 -2.76 3.85
CA LEU A 185 -15.71 -1.74 2.83
C LEU A 185 -17.19 -1.38 2.78
N ALA A 186 -18.08 -2.37 2.78
CA ALA A 186 -19.52 -2.13 2.80
C ALA A 186 -19.97 -1.35 4.05
N ASN A 187 -19.43 -1.70 5.22
CA ASN A 187 -19.74 -1.02 6.48
C ASN A 187 -19.18 0.41 6.51
N ALA A 188 -17.95 0.61 6.04
CA ALA A 188 -17.36 1.94 5.94
C ALA A 188 -18.15 2.82 4.96
N TYR A 189 -18.58 2.29 3.82
CA TYR A 189 -19.42 3.03 2.86
C TYR A 189 -20.73 3.52 3.50
N LYS A 190 -21.43 2.66 4.24
CA LYS A 190 -22.63 3.04 5.00
C LYS A 190 -22.33 4.12 6.06
N LYS A 191 -21.23 3.98 6.79
CA LYS A 191 -20.78 4.96 7.79
C LYS A 191 -20.55 6.35 7.19
N TRP A 192 -20.06 6.42 5.96
CA TRP A 192 -19.87 7.68 5.23
C TRP A 192 -21.15 8.22 4.57
N GLY A 193 -22.32 7.62 4.83
CA GLY A 193 -23.61 8.07 4.29
C GLY A 193 -23.95 7.47 2.92
N GLY A 194 -23.23 6.42 2.50
CA GLY A 194 -23.56 5.66 1.30
C GLY A 194 -24.89 4.91 1.42
N GLN A 195 -25.70 4.99 0.37
CA GLN A 195 -26.95 4.23 0.21
C GLN A 195 -26.72 2.97 -0.63
#